data_AF-A0A8C7HBK1-F1
#
_entry.id   AF-A0A8C7HBK1-F1
#
_cell.length_a   1.000
_cell.length_b   1.000
_cell.length_c   1.000
_cell.angle_alpha   90.00
_cell.angle_beta   90.00
_cell.angle_gamma   90.00
#
_symmetry.space_group_name_H-M   'P 1'
#
loop_
_entity.id
_entity.type
_entity.pdbx_description
1 polymer ?
#
loop_
_entity_poly.entity_id
_entity_poly.type
_entity_poly.pdbx_seq_one_letter_code
_entity_poly.pdbx_strand_id
1 'polypeptide(L)' 'MDSNTAGVQYNRWNEDNINLNVAGTGVTGLYNRFCTGTLGIAIKVAGALAALVVVYVIGYVTGYYVHKC' A
#
# COMPACT_ATOMS: atom_id res chain seq x y z
N MET A 1 1.84 -46.60 44.33
CA MET A 1 3.10 -45.81 44.37
C MET A 1 3.10 -44.93 43.15
N ASP A 2 2.83 -43.65 43.38
CA ASP A 2 2.93 -42.54 42.45
C ASP A 2 4.26 -42.52 41.70
N SER A 3 4.22 -42.10 40.45
CA SER A 3 5.26 -41.23 39.89
C SER A 3 4.60 -40.38 38.82
N ASN A 4 4.00 -39.28 39.30
CA ASN A 4 3.73 -38.08 38.53
C ASN A 4 4.96 -37.75 37.66
N THR A 5 4.96 -38.20 36.41
CA THR A 5 5.93 -37.73 35.43
C THR A 5 5.52 -36.29 35.10
N ALA A 6 6.06 -35.35 35.87
CA ALA A 6 6.16 -33.95 35.52
C ALA A 6 7.01 -33.87 34.23
N GLY A 7 6.41 -34.24 33.11
CA GLY A 7 6.97 -34.08 31.79
C GLY A 7 7.02 -32.60 31.55
N VAL A 8 8.21 -32.02 31.73
CA VAL A 8 8.50 -30.65 31.28
C VAL A 8 8.22 -30.64 29.79
N GLN A 9 7.03 -30.17 29.42
CA GLN A 9 6.65 -29.98 28.03
C GLN A 9 7.42 -28.76 27.56
N TYR A 10 8.60 -29.00 26.99
CA TYR A 10 9.25 -27.98 26.20
C TYR A 10 8.33 -27.71 25.01
N ASN A 11 7.77 -26.50 24.95
CA ASN A 11 7.07 -26.04 23.76
C ASN A 11 8.07 -26.14 22.61
N ARG A 12 7.95 -27.20 21.81
CA ARG A 12 8.75 -27.41 20.61
C ARG A 12 8.48 -26.21 19.72
N TRP A 13 9.53 -25.50 19.33
CA TRP A 13 9.45 -24.40 18.38
C TRP A 13 8.73 -24.92 17.13
N ASN A 14 7.54 -24.38 16.87
CA ASN A 14 6.69 -24.79 15.76
C ASN A 14 6.56 -23.60 14.82
N GLU A 15 7.19 -23.74 13.67
CA GLU A 15 7.34 -22.72 12.63
C GLU A 15 5.97 -22.28 12.08
N ASP A 16 4.96 -23.15 12.15
CA ASP A 16 3.60 -22.85 11.70
C ASP A 16 2.85 -21.86 12.60
N ASN A 17 3.30 -21.64 13.86
CA ASN A 17 2.71 -20.58 14.71
C ASN A 17 3.45 -19.24 14.59
N ILE A 18 4.48 -19.16 13.76
CA ILE A 18 5.15 -17.89 13.44
C ILE A 18 4.27 -17.14 12.42
N ASN A 19 3.04 -16.85 12.83
CA ASN A 19 2.24 -15.80 12.24
C ASN A 19 2.85 -14.47 12.71
N LEU A 20 3.92 -14.03 12.05
CA LEU A 20 4.33 -12.63 12.11
C LEU A 20 3.28 -11.81 11.33
N ASN A 21 2.10 -11.62 11.93
CA ASN A 21 1.28 -10.46 11.62
C ASN A 21 2.00 -9.25 12.19
N VAL A 22 3.10 -8.85 11.55
CA VAL A 22 3.57 -7.47 11.63
C VAL A 22 2.51 -6.67 10.90
N ALA A 23 1.48 -6.28 11.66
CA ALA A 23 0.82 -5.01 11.37
C ALA A 23 1.97 -4.01 11.34
N GLY A 24 2.37 -3.56 10.14
CA GLY A 24 3.50 -2.66 9.99
C GLY A 24 3.26 -1.41 10.84
N THR A 25 3.80 -1.40 12.05
CA THR A 25 3.68 -0.32 13.02
C THR A 25 4.69 0.74 12.61
N GLY A 26 4.39 1.43 11.52
CA GLY A 26 5.24 2.46 10.96
C GLY A 26 4.85 2.90 9.55
N VAL A 27 5.63 3.84 9.02
CA VAL A 27 5.50 4.41 7.68
C VAL A 27 5.27 3.37 6.58
N THR A 28 5.83 2.17 6.71
CA THR A 28 5.69 1.06 5.76
C THR A 28 4.27 0.50 5.70
N GLY A 29 3.56 0.40 6.83
CA GLY A 29 2.16 -0.06 6.88
C GLY A 29 1.20 0.97 6.28
N LEU A 30 1.45 2.26 6.52
CA LEU A 30 0.75 3.34 5.83
C LEU A 30 1.05 3.31 4.33
N TYR A 31 2.31 3.24 3.93
CA TYR A 31 2.71 3.24 2.53
C TYR A 31 2.06 2.08 1.76
N ASN A 32 2.03 0.88 2.33
CA ASN A 32 1.40 -0.26 1.66
C ASN A 32 -0.12 -0.11 1.53
N ARG A 33 -0.78 0.54 2.50
CA ARG A 33 -2.22 0.80 2.46
C ARG A 33 -2.59 1.91 1.48
N PHE A 34 -1.75 2.95 1.39
CA PHE A 34 -1.99 4.12 0.54
C PHE A 34 -1.51 3.93 -0.90
N CYS A 35 -0.42 3.19 -1.14
CA CYS A 35 0.17 3.03 -2.47
C CYS A 35 -0.15 1.69 -3.16
N THR A 36 -0.45 0.64 -2.38
CA THR A 36 -0.65 -0.72 -2.91
C THR A 36 -2.10 -1.21 -2.76
N GLY A 37 -2.90 -0.55 -1.93
CA GLY A 37 -4.35 -0.79 -1.81
C GLY A 37 -5.18 -0.06 -2.88
N THR A 38 -6.50 -0.26 -2.84
CA THR A 38 -7.49 0.38 -3.74
C THR A 38 -7.35 1.90 -3.80
N LEU A 39 -6.93 2.52 -2.69
CA LEU A 39 -6.68 3.95 -2.60
C LEU A 39 -5.51 4.41 -3.49
N GLY A 40 -4.45 3.61 -3.62
CA GLY A 40 -3.30 3.93 -4.48
C GLY A 40 -3.64 3.89 -5.95
N ILE A 41 -4.52 2.96 -6.35
CA ILE A 41 -5.09 2.91 -7.70
C ILE A 41 -5.94 4.16 -7.96
N ALA A 42 -6.82 4.51 -7.02
CA ALA A 42 -7.66 5.71 -7.15
C ALA A 42 -6.82 7.00 -7.31
N ILE A 43 -5.76 7.16 -6.51
CA ILE A 43 -4.86 8.32 -6.60
C ILE A 43 -4.12 8.36 -7.95
N LYS A 44 -3.63 7.21 -8.45
CA LYS A 44 -2.99 7.15 -9.77
C LYS A 44 -3.95 7.55 -10.89
N VAL A 45 -5.18 7.05 -10.87
CA VAL A 45 -6.20 7.38 -11.87
C VAL A 45 -6.55 8.87 -11.80
N ALA A 46 -6.81 9.39 -10.59
CA ALA A 46 -7.09 10.81 -10.41
C ALA A 46 -5.94 11.70 -10.89
N GLY A 47 -4.69 11.33 -10.58
CA GLY A 47 -3.50 12.04 -11.04
C GLY A 47 -3.34 12.02 -12.56
N ALA A 48 -3.59 10.86 -13.20
CA ALA A 48 -3.53 10.75 -14.66
C ALA A 48 -4.61 11.61 -15.35
N LEU A 49 -5.84 11.62 -14.81
CA LEU A 49 -6.92 12.46 -15.32
C LEU A 49 -6.59 13.94 -15.16
N ALA A 50 -6.07 14.35 -14.01
CA ALA A 50 -5.67 15.73 -13.77
C ALA A 50 -4.57 16.18 -14.74
N ALA A 51 -3.54 15.33 -14.97
CA ALA A 51 -2.47 15.62 -15.92
C ALA A 51 -3.00 15.78 -17.36
N LEU A 52 -3.94 14.93 -17.78
CA LEU A 52 -4.57 15.02 -19.10
C LEU A 52 -5.31 16.35 -19.27
N VAL A 53 -6.08 16.77 -18.26
CA VAL A 53 -6.79 18.05 -18.28
C VAL A 53 -5.82 19.22 -18.38
N VAL A 54 -4.72 19.19 -17.62
CA VAL A 54 -3.68 20.24 -17.68
C VAL A 54 -3.09 20.35 -19.08
N VAL A 55 -2.69 19.24 -19.69
CA VAL A 55 -2.12 19.23 -21.04
C VAL A 55 -3.14 19.73 -22.06
N TYR A 56 -4.41 19.34 -21.94
CA TYR A 56 -5.48 19.82 -22.80
C TYR A 56 -5.65 21.35 -22.71
N VAL A 57 -5.69 21.91 -21.50
CA VAL A 57 -5.82 23.36 -21.29
C VAL A 57 -4.61 24.10 -21.86
N ILE A 58 -3.39 23.63 -21.62
CA ILE A 58 -2.18 24.24 -22.18
C ILE A 58 -2.23 24.24 -23.71
N GLY A 59 -2.60 23.10 -24.31
CA GLY A 59 -2.74 22.98 -25.76
C GLY A 59 -3.81 23.92 -26.32
N TYR A 60 -4.98 23.99 -25.68
CA TYR A 60 -6.07 24.88 -26.08
C TYR A 60 -5.65 26.35 -26.04
N VAL A 61 -5.01 26.77 -24.94
CA VAL A 61 -4.54 28.15 -24.77
C VAL A 61 -3.46 28.47 -25.80
N THR A 62 -2.48 27.59 -25.97
CA THR A 62 -1.39 27.78 -26.94
C THR A 62 -1.93 27.85 -28.37
N GLY A 63 -2.83 26.94 -28.74
CA GLY A 63 -3.49 26.94 -30.05
C GLY A 63 -4.31 28.22 -30.27
N TYR A 64 -5.05 28.66 -29.25
CA TYR A 64 -5.80 29.91 -29.31
C TYR A 64 -4.88 31.10 -29.60
N TYR A 65 -3.76 31.23 -28.88
CA TYR A 65 -2.83 32.34 -29.08
C TYR A 65 -2.08 32.27 -30.41
N VAL A 66 -1.72 31.08 -30.89
CA VAL A 66 -1.06 30.89 -32.19
C VAL A 66 -2.01 31.20 -33.34
N HIS A 67 -3.28 30.81 -33.25
CA HIS A 67 -4.27 31.03 -34.31
C HIS A 67 -4.86 32.46 -34.31
N LYS A 68 -4.69 33.19 -33.20
CA LYS A 68 -5.08 34.61 -33.11
C LYS A 68 -4.00 35.56 -33.63
N CYS A 69 -2.77 35.09 -33.84
CA CYS A 69 -1.71 35.81 -34.57
C CYS A 69 -1.90 35.63 -36.08
#